data_AF-O18952-F1
#
_entry.id   AF-O18952-F1
#
_cell.length_a   1.000
_cell.length_b   1.000
_cell.length_c   1.000
_cell.angle_alpha   90.00
_cell.angle_beta   90.00
_cell.angle_gamma   90.00
#
_symmetry.space_group_name_H-M   'P 1'
#
loop_
_entity.id
_entity.type
_entity.pdbx_description
1 polymer ?
#
loop_
_entity_poly.entity_id
_entity_poly.type
_entity_poly.pdbx_seq_one_letter_code
_entity_poly.pdbx_strand_id
1 'polypeptide(L)'
;PVEAEEKAPEPALLVSAENFTVLIKNNIDFPGHNYTTRNILPGLNTTCTFHKTRDPQCPIFRLGDIFQETGDNFSEVAIQGGIMGIEISWDCNLDRWFHHCRPKYSFRRLDDKTAKESLYP
;
A
#
# COMPACT_ATOMS: atom_id res chain seq x y z
N PRO A 1 -13.55 31.75 -18.95
CA PRO A 1 -12.87 32.23 -17.73
C PRO A 1 -11.57 31.45 -17.51
N VAL A 2 -10.50 32.12 -17.09
CA VAL A 2 -9.26 31.44 -16.65
C VAL A 2 -9.51 30.88 -15.25
N GLU A 3 -8.93 29.73 -14.95
CA GLU A 3 -8.99 29.11 -13.62
C GLU A 3 -8.33 30.03 -12.58
N ALA A 4 -8.95 30.18 -11.41
CA ALA A 4 -8.40 30.97 -10.33
C ALA A 4 -7.44 30.12 -9.49
N GLU A 5 -6.32 30.70 -9.07
CA GLU A 5 -5.44 30.08 -8.08
C GLU A 5 -6.13 30.11 -6.70
N GLU A 6 -6.81 29.01 -6.36
CA GLU A 6 -7.44 28.81 -5.06
C GLU A 6 -6.72 27.73 -4.25
N LYS A 7 -6.71 27.88 -2.92
CA LYS A 7 -6.18 26.84 -2.04
C LYS A 7 -7.09 25.61 -2.06
N ALA A 8 -6.51 24.44 -1.82
CA ALA A 8 -7.28 23.22 -1.64
C ALA A 8 -8.30 23.36 -0.48
N PRO A 9 -9.49 22.76 -0.60
CA PRO A 9 -10.51 22.85 0.43
C PRO A 9 -10.10 22.13 1.72
N GLU A 10 -10.36 22.77 2.86
CA GLU A 10 -10.16 22.22 4.19
C GLU A 10 -11.50 22.17 4.93
N PRO A 11 -12.05 20.98 5.24
CA PRO A 11 -11.47 19.65 5.07
C PRO A 11 -11.50 19.14 3.61
N ALA A 12 -10.69 18.13 3.32
CA ALA A 12 -10.70 17.44 2.03
C ALA A 12 -12.09 16.88 1.70
N LEU A 13 -12.54 17.09 0.46
CA LEU A 13 -13.90 16.71 0.02
C LEU A 13 -14.16 15.19 0.13
N LEU A 14 -13.13 14.37 -0.12
CA LEU A 14 -13.23 12.90 -0.15
C LEU A 14 -12.59 12.24 1.07
N VAL A 15 -12.81 12.79 2.26
CA VAL A 15 -12.29 12.21 3.53
C VAL A 15 -12.69 10.73 3.71
N SER A 16 -13.88 10.34 3.23
CA SER A 16 -14.38 8.96 3.30
C SER A 16 -13.54 7.96 2.50
N ALA A 17 -12.66 8.42 1.60
CA ALA A 17 -11.73 7.57 0.86
C ALA A 17 -10.78 6.81 1.79
N GLU A 18 -10.58 7.27 3.03
CA GLU A 18 -9.86 6.53 4.07
C GLU A 18 -10.38 5.09 4.24
N ASN A 19 -11.69 4.87 4.04
CA ASN A 19 -12.34 3.57 4.18
C ASN A 19 -12.38 2.74 2.90
N PHE A 20 -11.82 3.23 1.80
CA PHE A 20 -11.69 2.43 0.59
C PHE A 20 -10.68 1.30 0.80
N THR A 21 -10.90 0.23 0.04
CA THR A 21 -10.03 -0.95 0.06
C THR A 21 -9.36 -1.16 -1.28
N VAL A 22 -8.13 -1.67 -1.24
CA VAL A 22 -7.32 -1.99 -2.41
C VAL A 22 -6.97 -3.47 -2.38
N LEU A 23 -7.31 -4.19 -3.44
CA LEU A 23 -6.87 -5.58 -3.65
C LEU A 23 -5.62 -5.61 -4.53
N ILE A 24 -4.51 -6.11 -4.01
CA ILE A 24 -3.24 -6.21 -4.76
C ILE A 24 -3.03 -7.66 -5.22
N LYS A 25 -2.93 -7.86 -6.54
CA LYS A 25 -2.58 -9.16 -7.14
C LYS A 25 -1.14 -9.10 -7.63
N ASN A 26 -0.25 -9.83 -6.97
CA ASN A 26 1.17 -9.88 -7.32
C ASN A 26 1.57 -11.31 -7.68
N ASN A 27 2.25 -11.46 -8.82
CA ASN A 27 2.81 -12.70 -9.33
C ASN A 27 4.33 -12.50 -9.45
N ILE A 28 5.10 -13.48 -8.97
CA ILE A 28 6.56 -13.49 -9.06
C ILE A 28 7.03 -14.77 -9.75
N ASP A 29 8.11 -14.63 -10.51
CA ASP A 29 8.70 -15.72 -11.26
C ASP A 29 10.22 -15.75 -11.03
N PHE A 30 10.74 -16.94 -10.78
CA PHE A 30 12.17 -17.25 -10.71
C PHE A 30 12.52 -18.21 -11.85
N PRO A 31 12.79 -17.70 -13.07
CA PRO A 31 12.99 -18.54 -14.27
C PRO A 31 14.10 -19.58 -14.10
N GLY A 32 15.21 -19.18 -13.46
CA GLY A 32 16.36 -20.08 -13.23
C GLY A 32 16.03 -21.26 -12.32
N HIS A 33 14.98 -21.17 -11.51
CA HIS A 33 14.49 -22.24 -10.65
C HIS A 33 13.20 -22.90 -11.18
N ASN A 34 12.70 -22.46 -12.34
CA ASN A 34 11.42 -22.86 -12.91
C ASN A 34 10.28 -22.81 -11.86
N TYR A 35 10.21 -21.70 -11.12
CA TYR A 35 9.27 -21.50 -10.03
C TYR A 35 8.50 -20.19 -10.19
N THR A 36 7.17 -20.30 -10.29
CA THR A 36 6.26 -19.16 -10.34
C THR A 36 5.26 -19.27 -9.20
N THR A 37 4.98 -18.15 -8.53
CA THR A 37 3.97 -18.12 -7.45
C THR A 37 3.27 -16.76 -7.39
N ARG A 38 2.21 -16.68 -6.58
CA ARG A 38 1.40 -15.47 -6.41
C ARG A 38 1.05 -15.24 -4.95
N ASN A 39 0.76 -14.00 -4.58
CA ASN A 39 0.37 -13.65 -3.22
C ASN A 39 -1.02 -14.20 -2.83
N ILE A 40 -1.91 -14.41 -3.80
CA ILE A 40 -3.25 -14.96 -3.56
C ILE A 40 -3.24 -16.47 -3.74
N LEU A 41 -3.30 -17.20 -2.63
CA LEU A 41 -3.32 -18.66 -2.64
C LEU A 41 -4.73 -19.20 -2.88
N PRO A 42 -4.86 -20.43 -3.41
CA PRO A 42 -6.14 -21.13 -3.44
C PRO A 42 -6.74 -21.23 -2.03
N GLY A 43 -8.03 -20.91 -1.89
CA GLY A 43 -8.74 -20.96 -0.61
C GLY A 43 -8.54 -19.76 0.31
N LEU A 44 -7.86 -18.71 -0.14
CA LEU A 44 -7.78 -17.46 0.63
C LEU A 44 -9.17 -16.82 0.73
N ASN A 45 -9.54 -16.40 1.95
CA ASN A 45 -10.80 -15.71 2.18
C ASN A 45 -10.81 -14.35 1.45
N THR A 46 -11.82 -14.13 0.61
CA THR A 46 -11.99 -12.86 -0.12
C THR A 46 -12.56 -11.74 0.75
N THR A 47 -12.97 -12.03 2.00
CA THR A 47 -13.51 -11.05 2.95
C THR A 47 -12.54 -10.68 4.07
N CYS A 48 -11.23 -10.94 3.88
CA CYS A 48 -10.21 -10.51 4.84
C CYS A 48 -9.86 -9.02 4.69
N THR A 49 -9.18 -8.46 5.70
CA THR A 49 -8.48 -7.18 5.60
C THR A 49 -7.10 -7.36 6.20
N PHE A 50 -6.07 -6.80 5.57
CA PHE A 50 -4.69 -6.90 6.03
C PHE A 50 -4.55 -6.41 7.46
N HIS A 51 -3.87 -7.21 8.26
CA HIS A 51 -3.43 -6.82 9.59
C HIS A 51 -2.08 -7.47 9.87
N LYS A 52 -1.11 -6.68 10.32
CA LYS A 52 0.29 -7.11 10.51
C LYS A 52 0.46 -8.39 11.32
N THR A 53 -0.42 -8.63 12.30
CA THR A 53 -0.37 -9.81 13.18
C THR A 53 -1.50 -10.82 12.98
N ARG A 54 -2.70 -10.38 12.57
CA ARG A 54 -3.89 -11.24 12.53
C ARG A 54 -4.02 -11.92 11.16
N ASP A 55 -3.90 -11.13 10.10
CA ASP A 55 -4.07 -11.58 8.71
C ASP A 55 -2.94 -11.01 7.82
N PRO A 56 -1.66 -11.34 8.11
CA PRO A 56 -0.52 -10.74 7.41
C PRO A 56 -0.41 -11.17 5.94
N GLN A 57 -1.21 -12.14 5.50
CA GLN A 57 -1.22 -12.66 4.13
C GLN A 57 -2.43 -12.17 3.33
N CYS A 58 -3.32 -11.36 3.93
CA CYS A 58 -4.45 -10.80 3.23
C CYS A 58 -3.98 -9.70 2.23
N PRO A 59 -4.36 -9.78 0.94
CA PRO A 59 -3.98 -8.83 -0.11
C PRO A 59 -4.96 -7.65 -0.22
N ILE A 60 -5.90 -7.49 0.72
CA ILE A 60 -6.92 -6.44 0.74
C ILE A 60 -6.54 -5.44 1.83
N PHE A 61 -6.25 -4.21 1.45
CA PHE A 61 -5.75 -3.16 2.35
C PHE A 61 -6.73 -2.02 2.42
N ARG A 62 -7.09 -1.56 3.62
CA ARG A 62 -7.83 -0.31 3.80
C ARG A 62 -6.85 0.86 3.74
N LEU A 63 -7.19 1.94 3.04
CA LEU A 63 -6.30 3.08 2.90
C LEU A 63 -5.92 3.68 4.27
N GLY A 64 -6.87 3.85 5.18
CA GLY A 64 -6.58 4.32 6.54
C GLY A 64 -5.59 3.44 7.31
N ASP A 65 -5.64 2.12 7.15
CA ASP A 65 -4.73 1.21 7.86
C ASP A 65 -3.29 1.36 7.36
N ILE A 66 -3.10 1.64 6.07
CA ILE A 66 -1.77 1.92 5.47
C ILE A 66 -1.16 3.15 6.13
N PHE A 67 -1.93 4.23 6.29
CA PHE A 67 -1.47 5.47 6.93
C PHE A 67 -1.22 5.27 8.43
N GLN A 68 -2.09 4.51 9.12
CA GLN A 68 -1.90 4.21 10.54
C GLN A 68 -0.62 3.42 10.80
N GLU A 69 -0.26 2.46 9.94
CA GLU A 69 1.00 1.70 10.06
C GLU A 69 2.25 2.56 9.87
N THR A 70 2.16 3.68 9.14
CA THR A 70 3.28 4.65 9.02
C THR A 70 3.23 5.78 10.05
N GLY A 71 2.16 5.86 10.86
CA GLY A 71 1.94 6.94 11.81
C GLY A 71 1.54 8.27 11.16
N ASP A 72 1.03 8.23 9.92
CA ASP A 72 0.54 9.40 9.19
C ASP A 72 -0.98 9.57 9.35
N ASN A 73 -1.46 10.82 9.29
CA ASN A 73 -2.89 11.13 9.33
C ASN A 73 -3.45 11.25 7.89
N PHE A 74 -4.36 10.35 7.51
CA PHE A 74 -4.98 10.37 6.18
C PHE A 74 -5.65 11.71 5.87
N SER A 75 -6.36 12.30 6.84
CA SER A 75 -7.13 13.53 6.62
C SER A 75 -6.24 14.74 6.32
N GLU A 76 -5.04 14.80 6.91
CA GLU A 76 -4.07 15.86 6.62
C GLU A 76 -3.48 15.70 5.22
N VAL A 77 -3.11 14.46 4.86
CA VAL A 77 -2.56 14.16 3.52
C VAL A 77 -3.63 14.31 2.43
N ALA A 78 -4.90 14.07 2.72
CA ALA A 78 -5.98 14.19 1.76
C ALA A 78 -6.25 15.63 1.28
N ILE A 79 -5.79 16.65 2.01
CA ILE A 79 -5.99 18.06 1.63
C ILE A 79 -5.12 18.43 0.42
N GLN A 80 -3.82 18.15 0.48
CA GLN A 80 -2.86 18.52 -0.58
C GLN A 80 -2.37 17.33 -1.42
N GLY A 81 -2.69 16.11 -1.01
CA GLY A 81 -2.13 14.89 -1.57
C GLY A 81 -0.80 14.50 -0.92
N GLY A 82 -0.25 13.39 -1.38
CA GLY A 82 1.01 12.80 -0.90
C GLY A 82 1.33 11.51 -1.66
N ILE A 83 2.46 10.89 -1.33
CA ILE A 83 2.94 9.69 -2.02
C ILE A 83 3.22 8.59 -1.00
N MET A 84 2.44 7.51 -1.06
CA MET A 84 2.62 6.32 -0.22
C MET A 84 3.18 5.16 -1.03
N GLY A 85 4.10 4.41 -0.43
CA GLY A 85 4.68 3.19 -0.96
C GLY A 85 4.15 1.95 -0.22
N ILE A 86 3.79 0.93 -0.98
CA ILE A 86 3.50 -0.43 -0.49
C ILE A 86 4.65 -1.32 -0.96
N GLU A 87 5.43 -1.83 -0.02
CA GLU A 87 6.59 -2.67 -0.27
C GLU A 87 6.21 -4.14 -0.07
N ILE A 88 6.48 -4.98 -1.08
CA ILE A 88 6.20 -6.42 -1.05
C ILE A 88 7.53 -7.17 -1.11
N SER A 89 7.98 -7.68 0.03
CA SER A 89 9.23 -8.43 0.12
C SER A 89 8.97 -9.93 -0.01
N TRP A 90 9.71 -10.58 -0.92
CA TRP A 90 9.70 -12.02 -1.13
C TRP A 90 11.08 -12.59 -0.81
N ASP A 91 11.20 -13.14 0.39
CA ASP A 91 12.38 -13.91 0.81
C ASP A 91 12.03 -15.40 0.69
N CYS A 92 12.45 -16.01 -0.41
CA CYS A 92 12.02 -17.34 -0.81
C CYS A 92 13.17 -18.36 -0.70
N ASN A 93 12.93 -19.41 0.09
CA ASN A 93 13.70 -20.64 0.06
C ASN A 93 12.94 -21.68 -0.78
N LEU A 94 13.55 -22.13 -1.88
CA LEU A 94 12.96 -23.10 -2.81
C LEU A 94 13.47 -24.54 -2.59
N ASP A 95 14.29 -24.77 -1.56
CA ASP A 95 14.79 -26.09 -1.22
C ASP A 95 13.65 -27.00 -0.74
N ARG A 96 13.63 -28.25 -1.19
CA ARG A 96 12.55 -29.21 -0.88
C ARG A 96 12.28 -29.38 0.62
N TRP A 97 13.31 -29.30 1.45
CA TRP A 97 13.22 -29.58 2.88
C TRP A 97 12.83 -28.36 3.72
N PHE A 98 12.96 -27.14 3.16
CA PHE A 98 12.71 -25.88 3.85
C PHE A 98 11.97 -24.88 2.97
N HIS A 99 11.04 -25.37 2.15
CA HIS A 99 10.33 -24.53 1.19
C HIS A 99 9.49 -23.46 1.91
N HIS A 100 9.84 -22.20 1.70
CA HIS A 100 9.11 -21.04 2.20
C HIS A 100 9.14 -19.94 1.14
N CYS A 101 7.98 -19.47 0.68
CA CYS A 101 7.90 -18.37 -0.27
C CYS A 101 6.56 -17.66 -0.12
N ARG A 102 6.54 -16.63 0.71
CA ARG A 102 5.36 -15.84 1.07
C ARG A 102 5.74 -14.35 1.11
N PRO A 103 4.84 -13.45 0.69
CA PRO A 103 5.11 -12.02 0.74
C PRO A 103 5.06 -11.52 2.17
N LYS A 104 5.89 -10.53 2.46
CA LYS A 104 5.78 -9.64 3.62
C LYS A 104 5.47 -8.23 3.12
N TYR A 105 4.45 -7.60 3.70
CA TYR A 105 4.02 -6.26 3.34
C TYR A 105 4.55 -5.24 4.35
N SER A 106 5.09 -4.13 3.85
CA SER A 106 5.45 -2.94 4.62
C SER A 106 4.96 -1.68 3.91
N PHE A 107 4.83 -0.59 4.67
CA PHE A 107 4.32 0.68 4.18
C PHE A 107 5.29 1.79 4.53
N ARG A 108 5.42 2.76 3.63
CA ARG A 108 6.32 3.90 3.82
C ARG A 108 5.80 5.12 3.09
N ARG A 109 5.85 6.29 3.73
CA ARG A 109 5.65 7.57 3.05
C ARG A 109 6.89 7.95 2.24
N LEU A 110 6.69 8.34 0.98
CA LEU A 110 7.76 8.61 0.01
C LEU A 110 7.99 10.10 -0.23
N ASP A 111 6.95 10.92 -0.06
CA ASP A 111 7.04 12.38 -0.18
C ASP A 111 7.66 13.02 1.08
N ASP A 112 8.27 14.19 0.90
CA ASP A 112 8.74 15.01 2.01
C ASP A 112 7.56 15.79 2.61
N LYS A 113 7.23 15.48 3.88
CA LYS A 113 6.17 16.16 4.65
C LYS A 113 6.36 17.67 4.74
N THR A 114 7.61 18.13 4.63
CA THR A 114 8.03 19.51 4.86
C THR A 114 8.38 20.24 3.58
N ALA A 115 8.22 19.59 2.43
CA ALA A 115 8.33 20.27 1.15
C ALA A 115 7.33 21.43 1.13
N LYS A 116 7.85 22.65 1.27
CA LYS A 116 7.13 23.84 0.84
C LYS A 116 6.85 23.66 -0.65
N GLU A 117 5.83 24.33 -1.18
CA GLU A 117 5.72 24.57 -2.63
C GLU A 117 7.06 25.16 -3.10
N SER A 118 8.00 24.30 -3.50
CA SER A 118 9.09 24.70 -4.34
C SER A 118 8.39 24.97 -5.65
N LEU A 119 8.10 26.25 -5.89
CA LEU A 119 7.96 26.83 -7.21
C LEU A 119 9.09 26.22 -8.06
N TYR A 120 8.77 25.14 -8.77
CA TYR A 120 9.54 24.78 -9.94
C TYR A 120 9.28 25.94 -10.92
N PRO A 121 10.35 26.53 -11.50
CA PRO A 121 10.22 27.65 -12.42
C PRO A 121 9.39 27.31 -13.65
#